data_AF-A0A256CRJ4-F1
#
_entry.id   AF-A0A256CRJ4-F1
#
_cell.length_a   1.000
_cell.length_b   1.000
_cell.length_c   1.000
_cell.angle_alpha   90.00
_cell.angle_beta   90.00
_cell.angle_gamma   90.00
#
_symmetry.space_group_name_H-M   'P 1'
#
loop_
_entity.id
_entity.type
_entity.pdbx_description
1 polymer ?
#
loop_
_entity_poly.entity_id
_entity_poly.type
_entity_poly.pdbx_seq_one_letter_code
_entity_poly.pdbx_strand_id
1 'polypeptide(L)'
;MNLVIDDYIILSTILFGISTAGIFINRKNLIVLLMCIELMLLASSTLFVAFSQFSGDLNGQIFVFFTLAVAAAEAAIGLAILVLVFRNRGSINVDEITELRG
;
A
#
# COMPACT_ATOMS: atom_id res chain seq x y z
N MET A 1 -24.76 10.68 -11.06
CA MET A 1 -23.59 11.08 -10.26
C MET A 1 -23.39 10.17 -9.05
N ASN A 2 -24.41 9.89 -8.24
CA ASN A 2 -24.27 9.03 -7.04
C ASN A 2 -23.84 7.59 -7.34
N LEU A 3 -24.45 6.94 -8.35
CA LEU A 3 -24.09 5.57 -8.76
C LEU A 3 -22.59 5.41 -9.08
N VAL A 4 -21.99 6.40 -9.74
CA VAL A 4 -20.57 6.36 -10.13
C VAL A 4 -19.67 6.39 -8.90
N ILE A 5 -20.04 7.13 -7.84
CA ILE A 5 -19.26 7.20 -6.61
C ILE A 5 -19.39 5.95 -5.76
N ASP A 6 -20.60 5.40 -5.68
CA ASP A 6 -20.82 4.14 -4.97
C ASP A 6 -19.94 3.03 -5.57
N ASP A 7 -19.80 2.99 -6.90
CA ASP A 7 -18.91 2.06 -7.61
C ASP A 7 -17.43 2.25 -7.20
N TYR A 8 -16.93 3.50 -7.13
CA TYR A 8 -15.56 3.78 -6.71
C TYR A 8 -15.32 3.46 -5.23
N ILE A 9 -16.31 3.67 -4.36
CA ILE A 9 -16.22 3.30 -2.94
C ILE A 9 -16.13 1.79 -2.80
N ILE A 10 -17.01 1.04 -3.50
CA ILE A 10 -17.01 -0.43 -3.49
C ILE A 10 -15.67 -0.95 -4.02
N LEU A 11 -15.20 -0.44 -5.16
CA LEU A 11 -13.93 -0.83 -5.75
C LEU A 11 -12.76 -0.58 -4.80
N SER A 12 -12.66 0.62 -4.22
CA SER A 12 -11.57 0.99 -3.31
C SER A 12 -11.59 0.12 -2.04
N THR A 13 -12.79 -0.17 -1.52
CA THR A 13 -12.96 -1.04 -0.34
C THR A 13 -12.53 -2.47 -0.64
N ILE A 14 -12.91 -3.03 -1.81
CA ILE A 14 -12.50 -4.37 -2.23
C ILE A 14 -10.98 -4.43 -2.41
N LEU A 15 -10.39 -3.46 -3.11
CA LEU A 15 -8.94 -3.40 -3.31
C LEU A 15 -8.18 -3.33 -1.98
N PHE A 16 -8.63 -2.48 -1.05
CA PHE A 16 -8.06 -2.35 0.29
C PHE A 16 -8.20 -3.65 1.11
N GLY A 17 -9.34 -4.34 0.97
CA GLY A 17 -9.58 -5.64 1.60
C GLY A 17 -8.64 -6.72 1.05
N ILE A 18 -8.45 -6.79 -0.27
CA ILE A 18 -7.54 -7.74 -0.93
C ILE A 18 -6.09 -7.48 -0.51
N SER A 19 -5.65 -6.23 -0.50
CA SER A 19 -4.29 -5.88 -0.08
C SER A 19 -4.05 -6.23 1.39
N THR A 20 -5.02 -5.96 2.26
CA THR A 20 -4.96 -6.33 3.68
C THR A 20 -4.89 -7.86 3.85
N ALA A 21 -5.75 -8.61 3.16
CA ALA A 21 -5.72 -10.07 3.18
C ALA A 21 -4.39 -10.62 2.63
N GLY A 22 -3.84 -9.99 1.59
CA GLY A 22 -2.54 -10.35 1.01
C GLY A 22 -1.39 -10.30 2.03
N ILE A 23 -1.40 -9.30 2.92
CA ILE A 23 -0.41 -9.19 4.02
C ILE A 23 -0.48 -10.38 4.96
N PHE A 24 -1.68 -10.78 5.39
CA PHE A 24 -1.85 -11.88 6.33
C PHE A 24 -1.52 -13.24 5.71
N ILE A 25 -1.91 -13.46 4.45
CA ILE A 25 -1.71 -14.73 3.74
C ILE A 25 -0.23 -14.93 3.37
N ASN A 26 0.42 -13.89 2.83
CA ASN A 26 1.77 -13.97 2.26
C ASN A 26 2.84 -13.29 3.13
N ARG A 27 2.66 -13.30 4.46
CA ARG A 27 3.54 -12.62 5.44
C ARG A 27 5.03 -12.99 5.39
N LYS A 28 5.38 -14.05 4.67
CA LYS A 28 6.75 -14.54 4.56
C LYS A 28 7.55 -13.81 3.49
N ASN A 29 6.93 -13.39 2.39
CA ASN A 29 7.65 -12.80 1.27
C ASN A 29 7.64 -11.27 1.38
N LEU A 30 8.82 -10.68 1.65
CA LEU A 30 8.95 -9.24 1.84
C LEU A 30 8.55 -8.43 0.59
N ILE A 31 8.78 -8.94 -0.62
CA ILE A 31 8.37 -8.26 -1.87
C ILE A 31 6.85 -8.19 -1.95
N VAL A 32 6.17 -9.29 -1.62
CA VAL A 32 4.70 -9.34 -1.65
C VAL A 32 4.11 -8.39 -0.61
N LEU A 33 4.73 -8.32 0.57
CA LEU A 33 4.33 -7.35 1.60
C LEU A 33 4.42 -5.90 1.10
N LEU A 34 5.54 -5.52 0.48
CA LEU A 34 5.70 -4.18 -0.11
C LEU A 34 4.63 -3.90 -1.17
N MET A 35 4.39 -4.84 -2.09
CA MET A 35 3.32 -4.68 -3.10
C MET A 35 1.93 -4.55 -2.49
N CYS A 36 1.63 -5.26 -1.41
CA CYS A 36 0.36 -5.11 -0.71
C CYS A 36 0.22 -3.72 -0.08
N ILE A 37 1.30 -3.13 0.45
CA ILE A 37 1.27 -1.77 1.00
C ILE A 37 1.04 -0.73 -0.10
N GLU A 38 1.74 -0.85 -1.23
CA GLU A 38 1.50 0.01 -2.40
C GLU A 38 0.04 -0.06 -2.89
N LEU A 39 -0.55 -1.28 -2.91
CA LEU A 39 -1.95 -1.47 -3.29
C LEU A 39 -2.92 -0.84 -2.28
N MET A 40 -2.60 -0.84 -0.97
CA MET A 40 -3.38 -0.12 0.05
C MET A 40 -3.35 1.40 -0.17
N LEU A 41 -2.17 1.97 -0.43
CA LEU A 41 -2.00 3.40 -0.69
C LEU A 41 -2.73 3.82 -1.96
N LEU A 42 -2.71 2.99 -3.00
CA LEU A 42 -3.47 3.20 -4.24
C LEU A 42 -4.98 3.18 -4.01
N ALA A 43 -5.48 2.20 -3.25
CA ALA A 43 -6.90 2.09 -2.93
C ALA A 43 -7.40 3.30 -2.11
N SER A 44 -6.64 3.72 -1.11
CA SER A 44 -6.94 4.92 -0.31
C SER A 44 -6.91 6.20 -1.16
N SER A 45 -5.92 6.33 -2.04
CA SER A 45 -5.82 7.49 -2.96
C SER A 45 -7.00 7.56 -3.93
N THR A 46 -7.44 6.42 -4.46
CA THR A 46 -8.61 6.34 -5.36
C THR A 46 -9.88 6.82 -4.66
N LEU A 47 -10.05 6.44 -3.39
CA LEU A 47 -11.17 6.89 -2.56
C LEU A 47 -11.14 8.40 -2.31
N PHE A 48 -9.96 8.99 -2.06
CA PHE A 48 -9.81 10.44 -1.91
C PHE A 48 -10.16 11.21 -3.19
N VAL A 49 -9.75 10.72 -4.37
CA VAL A 49 -10.12 11.34 -5.65
C VAL A 49 -11.63 11.28 -5.86
N ALA A 50 -12.26 10.14 -5.57
CA ALA A 50 -13.71 9.99 -5.71
C ALA A 50 -14.49 10.97 -4.82
N PHE A 51 -14.09 11.12 -3.55
CA PHE A 51 -14.70 12.09 -2.64
C PHE A 51 -14.41 13.54 -3.03
N SER A 52 -13.20 13.86 -3.48
CA SER A 52 -12.85 15.19 -3.98
C SER A 52 -13.78 15.62 -5.12
N GLN A 53 -14.03 14.72 -6.07
CA GLN A 53 -14.93 14.98 -7.19
C GLN A 53 -16.41 15.04 -6.76
N PHE A 54 -16.81 14.25 -5.77
CA PHE A 54 -18.19 14.30 -5.24
C PHE A 54 -18.49 15.62 -4.53
N SER A 55 -17.60 16.03 -3.63
CA SER A 55 -17.76 17.23 -2.81
C SER A 55 -17.43 18.52 -3.54
N GLY A 56 -16.82 18.42 -4.74
CA GLY A 56 -16.35 19.58 -5.50
C GLY A 56 -15.18 20.32 -4.82
N ASP A 57 -14.47 19.64 -3.92
CA ASP A 57 -13.36 20.20 -3.14
C ASP A 57 -12.04 19.58 -3.62
N LEU A 58 -11.08 20.43 -4.01
CA LEU A 58 -9.74 20.00 -4.46
C LEU A 58 -8.87 19.41 -3.34
N ASN A 59 -9.24 19.57 -2.07
CA ASN A 59 -8.42 19.09 -0.96
C ASN A 59 -8.10 17.59 -1.03
N GLY A 60 -9.04 16.76 -1.49
CA GLY A 60 -8.79 15.32 -1.66
C GLY A 60 -7.76 15.00 -2.75
N GLN A 61 -7.76 15.74 -3.87
CA GLN A 61 -6.72 15.61 -4.91
C GLN A 61 -5.35 16.08 -4.41
N ILE A 62 -5.28 17.16 -3.63
CA ILE A 62 -4.04 17.64 -3.02
C ILE A 62 -3.46 16.57 -2.08
N PHE A 63 -4.30 15.93 -1.27
CA PHE A 63 -3.87 14.87 -0.36
C PHE A 63 -3.28 13.66 -1.12
N VAL A 64 -3.87 13.29 -2.26
CA VAL A 64 -3.37 12.20 -3.12
C VAL A 64 -1.95 12.46 -3.62
N PHE A 65 -1.61 13.71 -3.97
CA PHE A 65 -0.23 14.05 -4.33
C PHE A 65 0.76 13.77 -3.20
N PHE A 66 0.40 14.08 -1.96
CA PHE A 66 1.23 13.73 -0.81
C PHE A 66 1.32 12.22 -0.60
N THR A 67 0.21 11.49 -0.75
CA THR A 67 0.21 10.02 -0.67
C THR A 67 1.14 9.40 -1.71
N LEU A 68 1.13 9.89 -2.95
CA LEU A 68 2.04 9.41 -4.00
C LEU A 68 3.51 9.70 -3.69
N ALA A 69 3.82 10.86 -3.11
CA ALA A 69 5.17 11.19 -2.69
C ALA A 69 5.65 10.28 -1.54
N VAL A 70 4.78 10.00 -0.57
CA VAL A 70 5.06 9.05 0.52
C VAL A 70 5.25 7.64 -0.02
N ALA A 71 4.39 7.17 -0.92
CA ALA A 71 4.51 5.87 -1.57
C ALA A 71 5.85 5.72 -2.30
N ALA A 72 6.27 6.73 -3.07
CA ALA A 72 7.55 6.72 -3.76
C ALA A 72 8.75 6.65 -2.79
N ALA A 73 8.69 7.40 -1.68
CA ALA A 73 9.71 7.37 -0.65
C ALA A 73 9.75 6.02 0.09
N GLU A 74 8.57 5.46 0.41
CA GLU A 74 8.44 4.16 1.05
C GLU A 74 8.99 3.05 0.16
N ALA A 75 8.60 2.97 -1.12
CA ALA A 75 9.09 1.98 -2.07
C ALA A 75 10.62 2.00 -2.19
N ALA A 76 11.22 3.20 -2.25
CA ALA A 76 12.67 3.36 -2.31
C ALA A 76 13.37 2.82 -1.06
N ILE A 77 12.85 3.17 0.14
CA ILE A 77 13.40 2.71 1.41
C ILE A 77 13.19 1.20 1.60
N GLY A 78 11.97 0.73 1.34
CA GLY A 78 11.59 -0.68 1.47
C GLY A 78 12.42 -1.59 0.59
N LEU A 79 12.64 -1.21 -0.67
CA LEU A 79 13.49 -1.96 -1.58
C LEU A 79 14.97 -1.89 -1.18
N ALA A 80 15.46 -0.75 -0.71
CA ALA A 80 16.84 -0.64 -0.21
C ALA A 80 17.09 -1.57 0.98
N ILE A 81 16.16 -1.62 1.95
CA ILE A 81 16.22 -2.55 3.08
C ILE A 81 16.18 -4.00 2.58
N LEU A 82 15.27 -4.31 1.65
CA LEU A 82 15.15 -5.65 1.09
C LEU A 82 16.46 -6.13 0.44
N VAL A 83 17.10 -5.29 -0.36
CA VAL A 83 18.38 -5.61 -1.01
C VAL A 83 19.48 -5.85 0.02
N LEU A 84 19.53 -5.04 1.09
CA LEU A 84 20.50 -5.22 2.17
C LEU A 84 20.29 -6.53 2.94
N VAL A 85 19.04 -6.85 3.26
CA VAL A 85 18.68 -8.11 3.92
C VAL A 85 19.01 -9.31 3.03
N PHE A 86 18.65 -9.25 1.76
CA PHE A 86 18.94 -10.30 0.79
C PHE A 86 20.45 -10.50 0.61
N ARG A 87 21.24 -9.42 0.57
CA ARG A 87 22.70 -9.52 0.48
C ARG A 87 23.34 -10.19 1.70
N ASN A 88 22.77 -9.98 2.89
CA ASN A 88 23.32 -10.53 4.13
C ASN A 88 22.84 -11.96 4.43
N ARG A 89 21.61 -12.33 4.04
CA ARG A 89 21.00 -13.63 4.39
C ARG A 89 20.76 -14.56 3.20
N GLY A 90 20.80 -14.06 1.97
CA GLY A 90 20.47 -14.84 0.75
C GLY A 90 19.00 -15.20 0.60
N SER A 91 18.12 -14.72 1.49
CA SER A 91 16.68 -15.02 1.51
C SER A 91 15.87 -13.74 1.73
N ILE A 92 14.69 -13.69 1.11
CA ILE A 92 13.68 -12.62 1.28
C ILE A 92 12.59 -12.99 2.29
N ASN A 93 12.78 -14.13 2.99
CA ASN A 93 11.81 -14.66 3.93
C ASN A 93 11.90 -13.92 5.28
N VAL A 94 10.80 -13.28 5.69
CA VAL A 94 10.74 -12.50 6.93
C VAL A 94 10.89 -13.38 8.18
N ASP A 95 10.44 -14.65 8.12
CA ASP A 95 10.52 -15.59 9.25
C ASP A 95 11.97 -15.94 9.64
N GLU A 96 12.96 -15.67 8.78
CA GLU A 96 14.37 -15.95 9.03
C GLU A 96 15.09 -14.82 9.80
N ILE A 97 14.38 -13.71 10.08
CA ILE A 97 14.91 -12.53 10.77
C ILE A 97 14.54 -12.59 12.26
N THR A 98 15.09 -13.56 13.00
CA THR A 98 14.72 -13.81 14.42
C THR A 98 15.82 -13.50 15.43
N GLU A 99 16.76 -12.61 15.12
CA GLU A 99 17.94 -12.33 15.98
C GLU A 99 17.60 -11.66 17.31
N LEU A 100 16.53 -10.86 17.36
CA LEU A 100 16.09 -10.22 18.60
C LEU A 100 14.98 -11.06 19.24
N ARG A 101 15.34 -11.82 20.29
CA ARG A 101 14.40 -12.52 21.17
C ARG A 101 14.65 -12.04 22.59
N GLY A 102 13.71 -11.23 23.11
CA GLY A 102 13.62 -10.89 24.53
C GLY A 102 12.89 -11.98 25.30
#